data_AF-A0A438EIQ1-F1
#
_entry.id   AF-A0A438EIQ1-F1
#
_cell.length_a   1.000
_cell.length_b   1.000
_cell.length_c   1.000
_cell.angle_alpha   90.00
_cell.angle_beta   90.00
_cell.angle_gamma   90.00
#
_symmetry.space_group_name_H-M   'P 1'
#
loop_
_entity.id
_entity.type
_entity.pdbx_description
1 polymer ?
#
loop_
_entity_poly.entity_id
_entity_poly.type
_entity_poly.pdbx_seq_one_letter_code
_entity_poly.pdbx_strand_id
1 'polypeptide(L)' 'MSQAELAKLINERPQVVQEYENGKAVPNQAVLAKMEKVLGVKLRGKISK' A
#
# COMPACT_ATOMS: atom_id res chain seq x y z
N MET A 1 -6.59 3.13 -12.32
CA MET A 1 -5.56 2.21 -11.79
C MET A 1 -6.27 1.06 -11.12
N SER A 2 -6.06 -0.17 -11.58
CA SER A 2 -6.61 -1.36 -10.90
C SER A 2 -5.69 -1.83 -9.77
N GLN A 3 -6.19 -2.66 -8.86
CA GLN A 3 -5.41 -3.25 -7.78
C GLN A 3 -4.22 -4.08 -8.29
N ALA A 4 -4.42 -4.80 -9.39
CA ALA A 4 -3.36 -5.58 -10.05
C ALA A 4 -2.28 -4.67 -10.69
N GLU A 5 -2.68 -3.53 -11.26
CA GLU A 5 -1.74 -2.54 -11.77
C GLU A 5 -0.93 -1.88 -10.66
N LEU A 6 -1.59 -1.50 -9.55
CA LEU A 6 -0.88 -0.96 -8.38
C LEU A 6 0.14 -1.96 -7.84
N ALA A 7 -0.28 -3.22 -7.67
CA ALA A 7 0.60 -4.31 -7.23
C ALA A 7 1.81 -4.47 -8.16
N LYS A 8 1.61 -4.43 -9.48
CA LYS A 8 2.69 -4.47 -10.47
C LYS A 8 3.65 -3.29 -10.32
N LEU A 9 3.14 -2.07 -10.11
CA LEU A 9 3.95 -0.86 -9.97
C LEU A 9 4.81 -0.85 -8.70
N ILE A 10 4.30 -1.42 -7.59
CA ILE A 10 5.05 -1.52 -6.33
C ILE A 10 5.85 -2.83 -6.19
N ASN A 11 5.81 -3.69 -7.20
CA ASN A 11 6.43 -5.02 -7.20
C ASN A 11 5.93 -5.89 -6.03
N GLU A 12 4.62 -5.97 -5.87
CA GLU A 12 3.94 -6.81 -4.87
C GLU A 12 2.88 -7.69 -5.52
N ARG A 13 2.35 -8.63 -4.74
CA ARG A 13 1.22 -9.46 -5.18
C ARG A 13 -0.10 -8.68 -5.06
N PRO A 14 -1.07 -8.87 -5.97
CA PRO A 14 -2.39 -8.25 -5.86
C PRO A 14 -3.08 -8.53 -4.51
N GLN A 15 -2.91 -9.74 -3.96
CA GLN A 15 -3.43 -10.11 -2.64
C GLN A 15 -2.93 -9.19 -1.52
N VAL A 16 -1.65 -8.80 -1.56
CA VAL A 16 -1.07 -7.91 -0.53
C VAL A 16 -1.80 -6.56 -0.54
N VAL A 17 -2.01 -5.98 -1.71
CA VAL A 17 -2.79 -4.73 -1.86
C VAL A 17 -4.21 -4.92 -1.31
N GLN A 18 -4.84 -6.07 -1.58
CA GLN A 18 -6.18 -6.39 -1.08
C GLN A 18 -6.23 -6.40 0.44
N GLU A 19 -5.22 -6.98 1.08
CA GLU A 19 -5.13 -7.06 2.54
C GLU A 19 -4.97 -5.67 3.15
N TYR A 20 -4.22 -4.77 2.50
CA TYR A 20 -4.09 -3.36 2.92
C TYR A 20 -5.42 -2.61 2.80
N GLU A 21 -6.15 -2.79 1.70
CA GLU A 21 -7.47 -2.17 1.50
C GLU A 21 -8.52 -2.70 2.47
N ASN A 22 -8.43 -3.98 2.86
CA ASN A 22 -9.30 -4.58 3.87
C ASN A 22 -8.84 -4.34 5.32
N GLY A 23 -7.72 -3.65 5.55
CA GLY A 23 -7.18 -3.39 6.88
C GLY A 23 -6.64 -4.63 7.62
N LYS A 24 -6.39 -5.73 6.91
CA LYS A 24 -5.86 -6.98 7.47
C LYS A 24 -4.35 -7.13 7.30
N ALA A 25 -3.74 -6.33 6.42
CA ALA A 25 -2.31 -6.42 6.15
C ALA A 25 -1.45 -6.03 7.36
N VAL A 26 -0.32 -6.73 7.50
CA VAL A 26 0.75 -6.33 8.43
C VAL A 26 1.37 -5.03 7.91
N PRO A 27 1.50 -3.98 8.74
CA PRO A 27 2.12 -2.72 8.32
C PRO A 27 3.57 -2.91 7.86
N ASN A 28 3.81 -2.80 6.55
CA ASN A 28 5.16 -2.82 5.99
C ASN A 28 5.53 -1.43 5.43
N GLN A 29 6.49 -0.78 6.07
CA GLN A 29 6.91 0.58 5.70
C GLN A 29 7.44 0.67 4.26
N ALA A 30 8.05 -0.39 3.72
CA ALA A 30 8.55 -0.40 2.34
C ALA A 30 7.39 -0.45 1.33
N VAL A 31 6.39 -1.29 1.58
CA VAL A 31 5.19 -1.39 0.72
C VAL A 31 4.42 -0.08 0.76
N LEU A 32 4.20 0.46 1.96
CA LEU A 32 3.52 1.75 2.14
C LEU A 32 4.26 2.88 1.43
N ALA A 33 5.58 2.99 1.55
CA ALA A 33 6.35 4.04 0.86
C ALA A 33 6.25 3.95 -0.67
N LYS A 34 6.24 2.73 -1.24
CA LYS A 34 6.04 2.53 -2.68
C LYS A 34 4.62 2.90 -3.10
N MET A 35 3.61 2.49 -2.33
CA MET A 35 2.21 2.85 -2.57
C MET A 35 2.01 4.37 -2.49
N GLU A 36 2.61 5.04 -1.50
CA GLU A 36 2.56 6.50 -1.35
C GLU A 36 3.09 7.21 -2.60
N LYS A 37 4.19 6.71 -3.18
CA LYS A 37 4.80 7.27 -4.40
C LYS A 37 3.92 7.09 -5.64
N VAL A 38 3.29 5.92 -5.79
CA VAL A 38 2.45 5.61 -6.96
C VAL A 38 1.10 6.31 -6.88
N LEU A 39 0.49 6.34 -5.69
CA LEU A 39 -0.81 6.95 -5.45
C LEU A 39 -0.75 8.46 -5.25
N GLY A 40 0.43 9.02 -4.90
CA GLY A 40 0.60 10.43 -4.60
C GLY A 40 -0.03 10.90 -3.28
N VAL A 41 -0.34 9.97 -2.37
CA VAL A 41 -0.95 10.23 -1.07
C VAL A 41 -0.09 9.67 0.06
N LYS A 42 -0.23 10.21 1.29
CA LYS A 42 0.42 9.64 2.47
C LYS A 42 -0.51 8.63 3.13
N LEU A 43 -0.09 7.36 3.16
CA LEU A 43 -0.83 6.24 3.76
C LEU A 43 -0.43 6.00 5.21
N ARG A 44 0.74 6.48 5.61
CA ARG A 44 1.18 6.48 7.00
C ARG A 44 0.55 7.68 7.70
N GLY A 45 -0.48 7.43 8.50
CA GLY A 45 -1.07 8.45 9.35
C GLY A 45 -0.03 9.14 10.25
N LYS A 46 -0.37 10.28 10.84
CA LYS A 46 0.38 10.77 12.00
C LYS A 46 0.27 9.67 13.07
N ILE A 47 1.40 9.19 13.57
CA ILE A 47 1.43 8.45 14.85
C ILE A 47 1.00 9.48 15.89
N SER A 48 -0.31 9.64 16.08
CA SER A 48 -0.86 10.44 17.17
C SER A 48 -0.55 9.66 18.44
N LYS A 49 0.40 10.20 19.20
CA LYS A 49 0.79 9.73 20.54
C LYS A 49 -0.37 9.87 21.51
#